data_AF-A0A5R2MVK9-F1
#
_entry.id   AF-A0A5R2MVK9-F1
#
_cell.length_a   1.000
_cell.length_b   1.000
_cell.length_c   1.000
_cell.angle_alpha   90.00
_cell.angle_beta   90.00
_cell.angle_gamma   90.00
#
_symmetry.space_group_name_H-M   'P 1'
#
loop_
_entity.id
_entity.type
_entity.pdbx_description
1 polymer ?
#
loop_
_entity_poly.entity_id
_entity_poly.type
_entity_poly.pdbx_seq_one_letter_code
_entity_poly.pdbx_strand_id
1 'polypeptide(L)' 'MSFTSARRLAAAFSLAVLFVPAAHAGDVTFAVKNSHPNAMRLELYSQDRDYVWPGDGKDFYLDDGETKQLPISCNEGES' A
#
# COMPACT_ATOMS: atom_id res chain seq x y z
N MET A 1 -18.85 -27.10 39.06
CA MET A 1 -19.64 -26.65 37.89
C MET A 1 -18.96 -25.44 37.23
N SER A 2 -17.71 -25.56 36.75
CA SER A 2 -16.94 -24.41 36.24
C SER A 2 -16.29 -24.60 34.86
N PHE A 3 -16.39 -25.78 34.25
CA PHE A 3 -15.70 -26.07 32.98
C PHE A 3 -16.58 -25.90 31.72
N THR A 4 -17.89 -25.74 31.88
CA THR A 4 -18.82 -25.53 30.76
C THR A 4 -18.89 -24.08 30.31
N SER A 5 -18.65 -23.10 31.19
CA SER A 5 -18.63 -21.67 30.82
C SER A 5 -17.41 -21.30 29.97
N ALA A 6 -16.25 -21.91 30.20
CA ALA A 6 -15.02 -21.60 29.46
C ALA A 6 -15.10 -22.00 27.97
N ARG A 7 -15.77 -23.13 27.66
CA ARG A 7 -15.95 -23.57 26.26
C ARG A 7 -16.89 -22.68 25.44
N ARG A 8 -17.91 -22.11 26.07
CA ARG A 8 -18.87 -21.22 25.39
C ARG A 8 -18.27 -19.84 25.08
N LEU A 9 -17.38 -19.35 25.95
CA LEU A 9 -16.64 -18.11 25.72
C LEU A 9 -15.63 -18.24 24.58
N ALA A 10 -14.93 -19.37 24.47
CA ALA A 10 -14.00 -19.63 23.37
C ALA A 10 -14.73 -19.70 22.00
N ALA A 11 -15.87 -20.38 21.92
CA ALA A 11 -16.64 -20.49 20.68
C ALA A 11 -17.24 -19.14 20.22
N ALA A 12 -17.64 -18.27 21.16
CA ALA A 12 -18.14 -16.94 20.84
C ALA A 12 -17.04 -15.99 20.34
N PHE A 13 -15.80 -16.15 20.83
CA PHE A 13 -14.67 -15.31 20.41
C PHE A 13 -14.19 -15.67 18.99
N SER A 14 -14.26 -16.95 18.60
CA SER A 14 -13.88 -17.40 17.25
C SER A 14 -14.75 -16.82 16.12
N LEU A 15 -16.02 -16.47 16.41
CA LEU A 15 -16.93 -15.93 15.39
C LEU A 15 -16.74 -14.43 15.13
N ALA A 16 -16.12 -13.70 16.07
CA ALA A 16 -15.94 -12.26 15.97
C ALA A 16 -14.80 -11.84 15.01
N VAL A 17 -13.87 -12.74 14.69
CA VAL A 17 -12.72 -12.45 13.79
C VAL A 17 -13.12 -12.42 12.31
N LEU A 18 -14.34 -12.86 11.96
CA LEU A 18 -14.82 -12.87 10.57
C LEU A 18 -15.28 -11.50 10.05
N PHE A 19 -15.40 -10.49 10.92
CA PHE A 19 -15.88 -9.16 10.56
C PHE A 19 -14.79 -8.08 10.60
N VAL A 20 -13.51 -8.46 10.61
CA VAL A 20 -12.45 -7.47 10.47
C VAL A 20 -12.51 -6.91 9.05
N PRO A 21 -12.71 -5.58 8.87
CA PRO A 21 -12.67 -4.99 7.54
C PRO A 21 -11.30 -5.28 6.92
N ALA A 22 -11.29 -5.76 5.68
CA ALA A 22 -10.06 -5.90 4.93
C ALA A 22 -9.45 -4.51 4.75
N ALA A 23 -8.16 -4.36 5.02
CA ALA A 23 -7.45 -3.13 4.64
C ALA A 23 -7.52 -3.01 3.12
N HIS A 24 -8.31 -2.07 2.62
CA HIS A 24 -8.40 -1.79 1.19
C HIS A 24 -7.13 -1.02 0.80
N ALA A 25 -6.25 -1.67 0.03
CA ALA A 25 -5.17 -0.94 -0.62
C ALA A 25 -5.80 -0.03 -1.69
N GLY A 26 -5.62 1.27 -1.55
CA GLY A 26 -5.95 2.22 -2.61
C GLY A 26 -4.82 2.17 -3.64
N ASP A 27 -5.04 1.55 -4.80
CA ASP A 27 -4.04 1.59 -5.85
C ASP A 27 -4.16 2.89 -6.65
N VAL A 28 -3.10 3.70 -6.67
CA VAL A 28 -3.00 4.92 -7.48
C VAL A 28 -1.98 4.69 -8.58
N THR A 29 -2.25 5.15 -9.80
CA THR A 29 -1.26 5.11 -10.88
C THR A 29 -0.86 6.51 -11.30
N PHE A 30 0.42 6.84 -11.15
CA PHE A 30 0.99 8.09 -11.63
C PHE A 30 1.44 7.95 -13.08
N ALA A 31 0.93 8.81 -13.96
CA ALA A 31 1.43 8.96 -15.32
C ALA A 31 2.49 10.08 -15.35
N VAL A 32 3.77 9.73 -15.41
CA VAL A 32 4.87 10.69 -15.38
C VAL A 32 5.52 10.78 -16.76
N LYS A 33 5.63 12.00 -17.30
CA LYS A 33 6.33 12.28 -18.56
C LYS A 33 7.67 12.98 -18.29
N ASN A 34 8.76 12.39 -18.76
CA ASN A 34 10.04 13.07 -18.84
C ASN A 34 10.04 14.03 -20.04
N SER A 35 10.08 15.34 -19.78
CA SER A 35 10.19 16.38 -20.83
C SER A 35 11.56 17.07 -20.82
N HIS A 36 12.54 16.49 -20.13
CA HIS A 36 13.91 16.96 -20.07
C HIS A 36 14.78 16.15 -21.05
N PRO A 37 15.77 16.76 -21.74
CA PRO A 37 16.64 16.07 -22.72
C PRO A 37 17.59 15.00 -22.14
N ASN A 38 17.48 14.67 -20.85
CA ASN A 38 18.32 13.67 -20.19
C ASN A 38 17.41 12.66 -19.51
N ALA A 39 17.91 11.44 -19.30
CA ALA A 39 17.23 10.46 -18.48
C ALA A 39 16.99 10.95 -17.05
N MET A 40 15.85 10.58 -16.49
CA MET A 40 15.40 10.95 -15.15
C MET A 40 15.29 9.70 -14.27
N ARG A 41 15.61 9.87 -12.98
CA ARG A 41 15.33 8.89 -11.94
C ARG A 41 14.35 9.49 -10.94
N LEU A 42 13.34 8.73 -10.56
CA LEU A 42 12.25 9.18 -9.69
C LEU A 42 12.04 8.21 -8.54
N GLU A 43 11.89 8.76 -7.34
CA GLU A 43 11.33 8.08 -6.18
C GLU A 43 10.07 8.84 -5.75
N LEU A 44 9.06 8.12 -5.27
CA LEU A 44 7.84 8.70 -4.75
C LEU A 44 7.84 8.50 -3.24
N TYR A 45 7.63 9.57 -2.48
CA TYR A 45 7.60 9.54 -1.02
C TYR A 45 6.17 9.68 -0.56
N SER A 46 5.74 8.83 0.38
CA SER A 46 4.42 8.96 0.99
C SER A 46 4.40 10.19 1.89
N GLN A 47 3.28 10.92 1.86
CA GLN A 47 3.03 12.04 2.76
C GLN A 47 2.44 11.59 4.10
N ASP A 48 1.80 10.41 4.14
CA ASP A 48 1.05 9.90 5.29
C ASP A 48 1.83 8.88 6.12
N ARG A 49 2.78 8.17 5.51
CA ARG A 49 3.60 7.15 6.17
C ARG A 49 5.07 7.26 5.81
N ASP A 50 5.93 6.70 6.64
CA ASP A 50 7.37 6.55 6.35
C ASP A 50 7.58 5.43 5.31
N TYR A 51 7.32 5.76 4.04
CA TYR A 51 7.38 4.82 2.94
C TYR A 51 7.80 5.52 1.65
N VAL A 52 8.61 4.83 0.84
CA VAL A 52 9.10 5.30 -0.45
C VAL A 52 8.89 4.22 -1.51
N TRP A 53 8.40 4.60 -2.69
CA TRP A 53 8.29 3.73 -3.85
C TRP A 53 9.40 4.06 -4.87
N PRO A 54 9.98 3.04 -5.53
CA PRO A 54 9.71 1.61 -5.36
C PRO A 54 10.31 1.00 -4.07
N GLY A 55 11.17 1.74 -3.36
CA GLY A 55 11.80 1.28 -2.13
C GLY A 55 13.13 0.56 -2.35
N ASP A 56 13.76 0.15 -1.25
CA ASP A 56 15.03 -0.61 -1.24
C ASP A 56 16.22 0.08 -1.95
N GLY A 57 16.25 1.41 -1.99
CA GLY A 57 17.29 2.17 -2.71
C GLY A 57 17.23 2.00 -4.23
N LYS A 58 16.06 1.64 -4.77
CA LYS A 58 15.77 1.60 -6.20
C LYS A 58 14.99 2.85 -6.60
N ASP A 59 15.08 3.17 -7.89
CA ASP A 59 14.37 4.29 -8.50
C ASP A 59 13.61 3.86 -9.77
N PHE A 60 12.64 4.68 -10.16
CA PHE A 60 12.03 4.59 -11.47
C PHE A 60 12.89 5.37 -12.48
N TYR A 61 13.53 4.64 -13.38
CA TYR A 61 14.25 5.22 -14.50
C TYR A 61 13.29 5.54 -15.66
N LEU A 62 13.40 6.75 -16.21
CA LEU A 62 12.67 7.23 -17.39
C LEU A 62 13.67 7.79 -18.42
N ASP A 63 13.60 7.30 -19.66
CA ASP A 63 14.39 7.84 -20.77
C ASP A 63 13.87 9.24 -21.21
N ASP A 64 14.65 9.93 -22.05
CA ASP A 64 14.22 11.21 -22.65
C ASP A 64 12.92 11.01 -23.45
N GLY A 65 11.93 11.86 -23.17
CA GLY A 65 10.61 11.84 -23.80
C GLY A 65 9.67 10.73 -23.33
N GLU A 66 10.12 9.80 -22.47
CA GLU A 66 9.31 8.67 -22.00
C GLU A 66 8.12 9.16 -21.15
N THR A 67 6.96 8.53 -21.34
CA THR A 67 5.85 8.60 -20.38
C THR A 67 5.66 7.23 -19.74
N LYS A 68 5.79 7.16 -18.42
CA LYS A 68 5.73 5.93 -17.65
C LYS A 68 4.54 5.92 -16.70
N GLN A 69 3.86 4.78 -16.63
CA GLN A 69 2.80 4.52 -15.66
C GLN A 69 3.42 3.85 -14.44
N LEU A 70 3.25 4.48 -13.27
CA LEU A 70 3.81 4.05 -12.01
C LEU A 70 2.67 3.70 -11.05
N PRO A 71 2.20 2.44 -11.05
CA PRO A 71 1.23 1.99 -10.07
C PRO A 71 1.91 1.92 -8.69
N ILE A 72 1.32 2.57 -7.70
CA ILE A 72 1.76 2.52 -6.30
C ILE A 72 0.61 2.04 -5.41
N SER A 73 0.99 1.32 -4.36
CA SER A 73 0.08 0.79 -3.35
C SER A 73 -0.09 1.76 -2.20
N CYS A 74 -1.27 2.34 -2.05
CA CYS A 74 -1.62 3.20 -0.91
C CYS A 74 -2.47 2.43 0.11
N ASN A 75 -2.44 2.85 1.37
CA ASN A 75 -3.45 2.44 2.34
C ASN A 75 -4.72 3.28 2.15
N GLU A 76 -5.85 2.75 2.62
CA GLU A 76 -7.11 3.49 2.62
C GLU A 76 -6.96 4.84 3.34
N GLY A 77 -7.30 5.93 2.65
CA GLY A 77 -7.25 7.30 3.17
C GLY A 77 -5.92 8.04 2.98
N GLU A 78 -4.91 7.43 2.35
CA GLU A 78 -3.67 8.13 1.98
C GLU A 78 -3.86 9.08 0.79
N SER A 79 -3.13 10.21 0.79
CA SER A 79 -3.23 11.36 -0.13
C SER A 79 -1.98 11.57 -0.98
#